data_AF-S5SVQ6-F1
#
_entry.id   AF-S5SVQ6-F1
#
_cell.length_a   1.000
_cell.length_b   1.000
_cell.length_c   1.000
_cell.angle_alpha   90.00
_cell.angle_beta   90.00
_cell.angle_gamma   90.00
#
_symmetry.space_group_name_H-M   'P 1'
#
loop_
_entity.id
_entity.type
_entity.pdbx_description
1 polymer ?
#
loop_
_entity_poly.entity_id
_entity_poly.type
_entity_poly.pdbx_seq_one_letter_code
_entity_poly.pdbx_strand_id
1 'polypeptide(L)'
;MAKKKRTNKKRPAGQVSPAQRITTSSNDQSPGHQAGVTLTAETVDTTPGADDTRLLTESLATLTDAGFPPRREVTFEDVVADSACGMSRFRRYPLVSLLGLRDLDEEQLFERVYYDHSAVQRTTPEEILELVPAYARAAGTADQVGDVNLMLDPGSTTSGSFRFTNGDRVNDVAFDLDADFGDEDAEMQIATDVSPEGYEPHVLFAGDTARPVVLWAPRGADLSALDVVLEEGA
;
A
#
# COMPACT_ATOMS: atom_id res chain seq x y z
N MET A 1 -55.03 13.93 -29.59
CA MET A 1 -54.82 13.66 -28.16
C MET A 1 -53.32 13.77 -27.85
N ALA A 2 -52.98 14.62 -26.90
CA ALA A 2 -51.62 15.04 -26.57
C ALA A 2 -51.00 14.19 -25.46
N LYS A 3 -49.68 14.02 -25.47
CA LYS A 3 -48.79 13.82 -24.29
C LYS A 3 -47.33 14.05 -24.75
N LYS A 4 -46.85 15.29 -24.63
CA LYS A 4 -45.98 15.82 -23.56
C LYS A 4 -44.52 15.34 -23.66
N LYS A 5 -43.71 16.14 -24.38
CA LYS A 5 -42.26 16.26 -24.22
C LYS A 5 -41.95 16.66 -22.77
N ARG A 6 -41.01 15.95 -22.13
CA ARG A 6 -40.36 16.39 -20.89
C ARG A 6 -38.88 16.63 -21.15
N THR A 7 -38.55 17.91 -21.19
CA THR A 7 -37.22 18.48 -21.03
C THR A 7 -36.85 18.48 -19.54
N ASN A 8 -35.66 18.01 -19.18
CA ASN A 8 -35.06 18.21 -17.86
C ASN A 8 -33.59 18.60 -18.09
N LYS A 9 -33.28 19.90 -18.20
CA LYS A 9 -32.91 20.85 -17.14
C LYS A 9 -31.64 20.43 -16.36
N LYS A 10 -30.50 20.84 -16.93
CA LYS A 10 -29.18 21.04 -16.31
C LYS A 10 -29.30 21.78 -14.97
N ARG A 11 -28.61 21.30 -13.93
CA ARG A 11 -28.26 22.02 -12.69
C ARG A 11 -26.98 21.41 -12.07
N PRO A 12 -26.27 22.14 -11.20
CA PRO A 12 -24.86 22.45 -11.36
C PRO A 12 -23.93 21.64 -10.43
N ALA A 13 -22.63 21.79 -10.70
CA ALA A 13 -21.51 21.32 -9.89
C ALA A 13 -21.68 21.70 -8.41
N GLY A 14 -21.72 20.68 -7.56
CA GLY A 14 -21.53 20.80 -6.11
C GLY A 14 -20.10 20.39 -5.79
N GLN A 15 -19.35 21.35 -5.24
CA GLN A 15 -18.07 21.11 -4.56
C GLN A 15 -18.22 20.03 -3.51
N VAL A 16 -17.34 19.03 -3.52
CA VAL A 16 -17.17 18.10 -2.41
C VAL A 16 -16.05 18.68 -1.54
N SER A 17 -16.44 19.29 -0.41
CA SER A 17 -15.52 19.65 0.65
C SER A 17 -15.12 18.40 1.46
N PRO A 18 -13.87 18.34 1.97
CA PRO A 18 -13.35 17.17 2.66
C PRO A 18 -14.01 16.95 4.03
N ALA A 19 -14.07 15.67 4.42
CA ALA A 19 -14.65 15.19 5.67
C ALA A 19 -13.94 15.79 6.89
N GLN A 20 -14.65 16.66 7.62
CA GLN A 20 -14.24 17.12 8.95
C GLN A 20 -14.63 16.05 9.97
N ARG A 21 -13.63 15.43 10.61
CA ARG A 21 -13.84 14.50 11.73
C ARG A 21 -14.18 15.32 12.98
N ILE A 22 -15.44 15.25 13.42
CA ILE A 22 -15.91 15.90 14.64
C ILE A 22 -15.60 14.96 15.82
N THR A 23 -14.68 15.35 16.70
CA THR A 23 -14.55 14.75 18.04
C THR A 23 -15.23 15.67 19.05
N THR A 24 -16.37 15.22 19.59
CA THR A 24 -17.03 15.89 20.71
C THR A 24 -16.36 15.44 22.01
N SER A 25 -15.47 16.27 22.57
CA SER A 25 -15.12 16.18 23.99
C SER A 25 -16.15 16.98 24.79
N SER A 26 -17.00 16.26 25.52
CA SER A 26 -17.92 16.83 26.49
C SER A 26 -17.12 17.41 27.66
N ASN A 27 -17.10 18.74 27.80
CA ASN A 27 -16.84 19.36 29.09
C ASN A 27 -17.85 20.48 29.30
N ASP A 28 -18.68 20.29 30.31
CA ASP A 28 -19.71 21.18 30.77
C ASP A 28 -19.07 22.34 31.53
N GLN A 29 -19.14 23.56 30.97
CA GLN A 29 -19.38 24.85 31.66
C GLN A 29 -19.23 26.05 30.70
N SER A 30 -20.29 26.82 30.55
CA SER A 30 -20.38 28.13 29.86
C SER A 30 -20.28 29.30 30.86
N PRO A 31 -20.19 30.61 30.46
CA PRO A 31 -19.74 31.21 29.19
C PRO A 31 -18.76 32.40 29.36
N GLY A 32 -18.01 32.71 28.30
CA GLY A 32 -17.72 34.12 27.94
C GLY A 32 -16.25 34.56 27.96
N HIS A 33 -15.55 34.40 26.84
CA HIS A 33 -14.84 35.47 26.12
C HIS A 33 -14.29 34.88 24.81
N GLN A 34 -14.56 35.54 23.69
CA GLN A 34 -14.21 35.05 22.35
C GLN A 34 -12.70 35.00 22.14
N ALA A 35 -12.27 33.82 21.70
CA ALA A 35 -10.94 33.47 21.27
C ALA A 35 -10.62 34.09 19.90
N GLY A 36 -9.45 34.71 19.79
CA GLY A 36 -8.70 34.81 18.54
C GLY A 36 -7.55 33.81 18.60
N VAL A 37 -7.83 32.51 18.45
CA VAL A 37 -6.78 31.51 18.23
C VAL A 37 -6.51 31.47 16.73
N THR A 38 -5.46 32.16 16.32
CA THR A 38 -4.88 32.00 14.99
C THR A 38 -4.22 30.63 14.94
N LEU A 39 -4.91 29.65 14.38
CA LEU A 39 -4.31 28.39 13.96
C LEU A 39 -3.39 28.71 12.77
N THR A 40 -2.09 28.85 13.04
CA THR A 40 -1.08 28.76 12.00
C THR A 40 -1.05 27.31 11.54
N ALA A 41 -1.63 27.03 10.38
CA ALA A 41 -1.33 25.80 9.66
C ALA A 41 0.19 25.81 9.43
N GLU A 42 0.91 24.93 10.11
CA GLU A 42 2.31 24.67 9.83
C GLU A 42 2.35 24.02 8.45
N THR A 43 2.51 24.84 7.41
CA THR A 43 2.79 24.38 6.06
C THR A 43 4.12 23.66 6.13
N VAL A 44 4.09 22.34 6.24
CA VAL A 44 5.25 21.49 6.02
C VAL A 44 5.72 21.80 4.60
N ASP A 45 6.95 22.31 4.47
CA ASP A 45 7.53 22.61 3.17
C ASP A 45 7.70 21.32 2.39
N THR A 46 6.84 21.12 1.39
CA THR A 46 6.87 19.98 0.48
C THR A 46 7.77 20.23 -0.73
N THR A 47 8.50 21.35 -0.75
CA THR A 47 9.45 21.65 -1.83
C THR A 47 10.73 20.84 -1.63
N PRO A 48 11.21 20.13 -2.66
CA PRO A 48 12.49 19.42 -2.60
C PRO A 48 13.67 20.39 -2.42
N GLY A 49 14.55 20.09 -1.48
CA GLY A 49 15.82 20.79 -1.23
C GLY A 49 17.05 20.03 -1.76
N ALA A 50 18.24 20.60 -1.54
CA ALA A 50 19.50 19.97 -1.93
C ALA A 50 19.77 18.65 -1.18
N ASP A 51 19.42 18.58 0.11
CA ASP A 51 19.54 17.36 0.90
C ASP A 51 18.59 16.27 0.39
N ASP A 52 17.38 16.63 -0.06
CA ASP A 52 16.43 15.68 -0.65
C ASP A 52 17.00 15.08 -1.94
N THR A 53 17.75 15.87 -2.74
CA THR A 53 18.37 15.39 -3.99
C THR A 53 19.42 14.32 -3.71
N ARG A 54 20.25 14.55 -2.70
CA ARG A 54 21.22 13.57 -2.24
C ARG A 54 20.51 12.32 -1.71
N LEU A 55 19.48 12.49 -0.87
CA LEU A 55 18.69 11.40 -0.32
C LEU A 55 18.05 10.54 -1.42
N LEU A 56 17.46 11.16 -2.44
CA LEU A 56 16.86 10.46 -3.58
C LEU A 56 17.92 9.66 -4.35
N THR A 57 19.07 10.27 -4.63
CA THR A 57 20.15 9.63 -5.38
C THR A 57 20.71 8.43 -4.63
N GLU A 58 21.00 8.60 -3.33
CA GLU A 58 21.53 7.52 -2.47
C GLU A 58 20.50 6.40 -2.31
N SER A 59 19.23 6.72 -2.12
CA SER A 59 18.15 5.73 -1.97
C SER A 59 17.93 4.92 -3.24
N LEU A 60 17.94 5.56 -4.41
CA LEU A 60 17.84 4.86 -5.70
C LEU A 60 19.05 3.96 -5.95
N ALA A 61 20.25 4.40 -5.57
CA ALA A 61 21.46 3.59 -5.66
C ALA A 61 21.34 2.35 -4.75
N THR A 62 20.92 2.52 -3.50
CA THR A 62 20.70 1.42 -2.55
C THR A 62 19.68 0.40 -3.07
N LEU A 63 18.53 0.86 -3.61
CA LEU A 63 17.53 -0.05 -4.17
C LEU A 63 18.06 -0.79 -5.40
N THR A 64 18.79 -0.09 -6.27
CA THR A 64 19.38 -0.69 -7.48
C THR A 64 20.42 -1.75 -7.12
N ASP A 65 21.31 -1.46 -6.16
CA ASP A 65 22.33 -2.39 -5.68
C ASP A 65 21.70 -3.62 -5.00
N ALA A 66 20.55 -3.46 -4.34
CA ALA A 66 19.75 -4.54 -3.79
C ALA A 66 18.94 -5.33 -4.84
N GLY A 67 19.04 -4.97 -6.13
CA GLY A 67 18.39 -5.68 -7.23
C GLY A 67 16.99 -5.18 -7.60
N PHE A 68 16.61 -3.99 -7.12
CA PHE A 68 15.34 -3.32 -7.42
C PHE A 68 15.56 -2.01 -8.18
N PRO A 69 16.02 -2.05 -9.45
CA PRO A 69 16.08 -0.85 -10.27
C PRO A 69 14.66 -0.37 -10.64
N PRO A 70 14.44 0.94 -10.78
CA PRO A 70 13.17 1.45 -11.25
C PRO A 70 12.98 1.19 -12.75
N ARG A 71 11.74 0.99 -13.19
CA ARG A 71 11.35 0.79 -14.61
C ARG A 71 11.62 1.99 -15.50
N ARG A 72 11.72 3.18 -14.89
CA ARG A 72 12.01 4.46 -15.54
C ARG A 72 12.74 5.38 -14.58
N GLU A 73 13.18 6.53 -15.09
CA GLU A 73 13.72 7.60 -14.24
C GLU A 73 12.67 8.04 -13.20
N VAL A 74 13.11 8.13 -11.94
CA VAL A 74 12.31 8.61 -10.80
C VAL A 74 12.70 10.05 -10.51
N THR A 75 11.70 10.92 -10.43
CA THR A 75 11.87 12.35 -10.21
C THR A 75 11.15 12.79 -8.94
N PHE A 76 11.41 14.02 -8.49
CA PHE A 76 10.65 14.59 -7.37
C PHE A 76 9.17 14.80 -7.69
N GLU A 77 8.79 14.95 -8.96
CA GLU A 77 7.39 15.04 -9.33
C GLU A 77 6.64 13.76 -8.94
N ASP A 78 7.28 12.59 -9.12
CA ASP A 78 6.71 11.30 -8.72
C ASP A 78 6.49 11.23 -7.20
N VAL A 79 7.48 11.67 -6.43
CA VAL A 79 7.41 11.68 -4.96
C VAL A 79 6.37 12.68 -4.44
N VAL A 80 6.28 13.86 -5.05
CA VAL A 80 5.33 14.91 -4.66
C VAL A 80 3.90 14.57 -5.07
N ALA A 81 3.72 13.94 -6.24
CA ALA A 81 2.42 13.54 -6.75
C ALA A 81 1.83 12.34 -6.00
N ASP A 82 2.67 11.49 -5.40
CA ASP A 82 2.21 10.35 -4.63
C ASP A 82 1.51 10.79 -3.33
N SER A 83 0.20 10.60 -3.28
CA SER A 83 -0.62 11.01 -2.13
C SER A 83 -0.43 10.15 -0.89
N ALA A 84 0.12 8.93 -1.02
CA ALA A 84 0.33 8.01 0.09
C ALA A 84 1.68 8.26 0.80
N CYS A 85 2.68 8.69 0.04
CA CYS A 85 4.04 8.90 0.50
C CYS A 85 4.38 10.39 0.58
N GLY A 86 4.29 11.16 -0.49
CA GLY A 86 4.65 12.57 -0.46
C GLY A 86 6.09 12.83 0.02
N MET A 87 6.48 14.11 0.05
CA MET A 87 7.83 14.49 0.49
C MET A 87 8.08 14.21 1.98
N SER A 88 7.07 14.33 2.84
CA SER A 88 7.23 14.13 4.29
C SER A 88 7.53 12.67 4.64
N ARG A 89 6.85 11.69 4.00
CA ARG A 89 7.15 10.27 4.22
C ARG A 89 8.47 9.91 3.57
N PHE A 90 8.75 10.44 2.37
CA PHE A 90 10.02 10.20 1.69
C PHE A 90 11.23 10.61 2.55
N ARG A 91 11.19 11.78 3.20
CA ARG A 91 12.26 12.21 4.11
C ARG A 91 12.46 11.29 5.32
N ARG A 92 11.39 10.64 5.78
CA ARG A 92 11.41 9.79 6.98
C ARG A 92 11.74 8.32 6.66
N TYR A 93 11.22 7.83 5.55
CA TYR A 93 11.28 6.43 5.12
C TYR A 93 11.56 6.39 3.61
N PRO A 94 12.75 6.77 3.16
CA PRO A 94 13.03 7.02 1.75
C PRO A 94 12.89 5.75 0.90
N LEU A 95 13.47 4.63 1.32
CA LEU A 95 13.41 3.37 0.56
C LEU A 95 11.97 2.88 0.41
N VAL A 96 11.22 2.80 1.50
CA VAL A 96 9.82 2.35 1.49
C VAL A 96 8.92 3.31 0.70
N SER A 97 9.18 4.62 0.78
CA SER A 97 8.43 5.61 -0.01
C SER A 97 8.69 5.46 -1.50
N LEU A 98 9.94 5.19 -1.91
CA LEU A 98 10.28 4.94 -3.31
C LEU A 98 9.65 3.64 -3.82
N LEU A 99 9.75 2.55 -3.05
CA LEU A 99 9.15 1.26 -3.40
C LEU A 99 7.62 1.34 -3.52
N GLY A 100 6.97 2.28 -2.83
CA GLY A 100 5.55 2.54 -2.95
C GLY A 100 5.14 3.40 -4.15
N LEU A 101 6.07 3.98 -4.92
CA LEU A 101 5.73 4.87 -6.02
C LEU A 101 5.04 4.11 -7.17
N ARG A 102 4.04 4.78 -7.73
CA ARG A 102 3.32 4.34 -8.94
C ARG A 102 3.48 5.32 -10.08
N ASP A 103 3.35 4.83 -11.31
CA ASP A 103 3.21 5.70 -12.48
C ASP A 103 1.76 6.19 -12.67
N LEU A 104 1.54 6.89 -13.78
CA LEU A 104 0.24 7.47 -14.14
C LEU A 104 -0.82 6.41 -14.48
N ASP A 105 -0.40 5.18 -14.81
CA ASP A 105 -1.28 4.04 -15.09
C ASP A 105 -1.52 3.19 -13.82
N GLU A 106 -1.10 3.70 -12.65
CA GLU A 106 -1.15 3.04 -11.34
C GLU A 106 -0.28 1.78 -11.21
N GLU A 107 0.68 1.58 -12.12
CA GLU A 107 1.65 0.49 -12.01
C GLU A 107 2.80 0.88 -11.09
N GLN A 108 3.34 -0.09 -10.34
CA GLN A 108 4.51 0.16 -9.50
C GLN A 108 5.74 0.51 -10.34
N LEU A 109 6.49 1.51 -9.90
CA LEU A 109 7.73 1.92 -10.56
C LEU A 109 8.86 0.91 -10.39
N PHE A 110 8.79 0.05 -9.39
CA PHE A 110 9.76 -1.00 -9.11
C PHE A 110 9.16 -2.36 -9.44
N GLU A 111 9.92 -3.19 -10.15
CA GLU A 111 9.50 -4.57 -10.43
C GLU A 111 9.62 -5.45 -9.20
N ARG A 112 8.79 -6.49 -9.11
CA ARG A 112 8.87 -7.48 -8.01
C ARG A 112 8.66 -6.85 -6.64
N VAL A 113 7.82 -5.81 -6.61
CA VAL A 113 7.42 -5.08 -5.41
C VAL A 113 5.91 -5.07 -5.33
N TYR A 114 5.38 -5.31 -4.14
CA TYR A 114 4.01 -5.04 -3.78
C TYR A 114 3.99 -4.12 -2.57
N TYR A 115 3.24 -3.04 -2.69
CA TYR A 115 3.01 -2.05 -1.66
C TYR A 115 1.49 -1.96 -1.50
N ASP A 116 1.00 -2.25 -0.31
CA ASP A 116 -0.41 -2.15 -0.01
C ASP A 116 -0.80 -0.70 0.28
N HIS A 117 -1.52 -0.08 -0.66
CA HIS A 117 -2.07 1.26 -0.47
C HIS A 117 -3.44 1.26 0.23
N SER A 118 -4.05 0.08 0.46
CA SER A 118 -5.27 -0.02 1.25
C SER A 118 -4.97 0.36 2.69
N ALA A 119 -5.75 1.30 3.24
CA ALA A 119 -5.67 1.64 4.66
C ALA A 119 -6.41 0.62 5.55
N VAL A 120 -6.91 -0.49 4.99
CA VAL A 120 -7.76 -1.46 5.71
C VAL A 120 -7.07 -2.83 5.70
N GLN A 121 -6.99 -3.45 6.88
CA GLN A 121 -6.50 -4.83 7.02
C GLN A 121 -7.49 -5.79 6.36
N ARG A 122 -6.99 -6.87 5.77
CA ARG A 122 -7.83 -7.87 5.11
C ARG A 122 -8.41 -8.78 6.18
N THR A 123 -9.66 -8.52 6.53
CA THR A 123 -10.36 -9.18 7.65
C THR A 123 -11.50 -10.06 7.16
N THR A 124 -11.67 -10.15 5.83
CA THR A 124 -12.63 -11.03 5.17
C THR A 124 -11.94 -12.05 4.26
N PRO A 125 -12.51 -13.26 4.09
CA PRO A 125 -11.96 -14.27 3.19
C PRO A 125 -11.78 -13.79 1.75
N GLU A 126 -12.70 -12.94 1.26
CA GLU A 126 -12.63 -12.35 -0.06
C GLU A 126 -11.43 -11.41 -0.23
N GLU A 127 -11.14 -10.57 0.77
CA GLU A 127 -9.99 -9.67 0.75
C GLU A 127 -8.66 -10.44 0.71
N ILE A 128 -8.53 -11.52 1.49
CA ILE A 128 -7.35 -12.40 1.39
C ILE A 128 -7.28 -13.07 0.02
N LEU A 129 -8.40 -13.51 -0.53
CA LEU A 129 -8.41 -14.15 -1.86
C LEU A 129 -7.93 -13.20 -2.97
N GLU A 130 -8.26 -11.91 -2.86
CA GLU A 130 -7.81 -10.86 -3.77
C GLU A 130 -6.29 -10.63 -3.75
N LEU A 131 -5.58 -11.06 -2.70
CA LEU A 131 -4.11 -11.00 -2.67
C LEU A 131 -3.45 -11.93 -3.66
N VAL A 132 -4.03 -13.10 -3.94
CA VAL A 132 -3.42 -14.08 -4.86
C VAL A 132 -3.12 -13.44 -6.23
N PRO A 133 -4.09 -12.84 -6.95
CA PRO A 133 -3.79 -12.18 -8.21
C PRO A 133 -2.97 -10.88 -8.05
N ALA A 134 -3.03 -10.21 -6.89
CA ALA A 134 -2.26 -9.00 -6.65
C ALA A 134 -0.76 -9.29 -6.49
N TYR A 135 -0.43 -10.24 -5.62
CA TYR A 135 0.94 -10.73 -5.41
C TYR A 135 1.48 -11.40 -6.66
N ALA A 136 0.69 -12.23 -7.35
CA ALA A 136 1.15 -12.85 -8.59
C ALA A 136 1.49 -11.82 -9.68
N ARG A 137 0.72 -10.73 -9.78
CA ARG A 137 1.05 -9.62 -10.71
C ARG A 137 2.36 -8.94 -10.31
N ALA A 138 2.52 -8.61 -9.03
CA ALA A 138 3.74 -7.98 -8.53
C ALA A 138 4.97 -8.88 -8.71
N ALA A 139 4.84 -10.16 -8.41
CA ALA A 139 5.90 -11.17 -8.53
C ALA A 139 6.24 -11.54 -9.99
N GLY A 140 5.36 -11.21 -10.94
CA GLY A 140 5.52 -11.53 -12.36
C GLY A 140 5.11 -12.96 -12.73
N THR A 141 4.15 -13.54 -12.00
CA THR A 141 3.62 -14.91 -12.16
C THR A 141 2.10 -14.92 -12.42
N ALA A 142 1.48 -13.78 -12.71
CA ALA A 142 0.04 -13.66 -12.90
C ALA A 142 -0.54 -14.53 -14.02
N ASP A 143 0.24 -14.82 -15.06
CA ASP A 143 -0.14 -15.70 -16.18
C ASP A 143 -0.14 -17.20 -15.81
N GLN A 144 0.47 -17.53 -14.68
CA GLN A 144 0.59 -18.90 -14.17
C GLN A 144 -0.47 -19.21 -13.11
N VAL A 145 -1.14 -18.19 -12.57
CA VAL A 145 -2.14 -18.35 -11.52
C VAL A 145 -3.50 -18.71 -12.08
N GLY A 146 -4.13 -19.73 -11.48
CA GLY A 146 -5.43 -20.24 -11.89
C GLY A 146 -6.17 -20.99 -10.78
N ASP A 147 -7.37 -21.49 -11.11
CA ASP A 147 -8.17 -22.42 -10.29
C ASP A 147 -8.30 -22.04 -8.80
N VAL A 148 -8.58 -20.76 -8.56
CA VAL A 148 -8.76 -20.22 -7.21
C VAL A 148 -10.10 -20.65 -6.63
N ASN A 149 -10.07 -21.41 -5.52
CA ASN A 149 -11.24 -21.95 -4.84
C ASN A 149 -11.16 -21.69 -3.34
N LEU A 150 -12.19 -21.06 -2.77
CA LEU A 150 -12.33 -20.81 -1.33
C LEU A 150 -13.21 -21.89 -0.67
N MET A 151 -12.77 -22.40 0.47
CA MET A 151 -13.51 -23.35 1.29
C MET A 151 -13.48 -22.93 2.76
N LEU A 152 -14.60 -22.46 3.27
CA LEU A 152 -14.76 -22.09 4.68
C LEU A 152 -14.92 -23.32 5.58
N ASP A 153 -14.44 -23.20 6.82
CA ASP A 153 -14.71 -24.21 7.83
C ASP A 153 -16.20 -24.29 8.16
N PRO A 154 -16.74 -25.47 8.53
CA PRO A 154 -18.15 -25.62 8.88
C PRO A 154 -18.60 -24.66 9.98
N GLY A 155 -19.47 -23.72 9.62
CA GLY A 155 -20.03 -22.73 10.55
C GLY A 155 -19.16 -21.49 10.78
N SER A 156 -18.01 -21.38 10.10
CA SER A 156 -17.13 -20.22 10.16
C SER A 156 -17.39 -19.25 9.01
N THR A 157 -17.16 -17.96 9.26
CA THR A 157 -17.12 -16.90 8.24
C THR A 157 -15.75 -16.24 8.14
N THR A 158 -14.80 -16.64 8.99
CA THR A 158 -13.47 -16.01 9.13
C THR A 158 -12.33 -17.02 9.05
N SER A 159 -12.61 -18.32 9.05
CA SER A 159 -11.58 -19.36 8.96
C SER A 159 -11.89 -20.35 7.83
N GLY A 160 -10.85 -20.93 7.28
CA GLY A 160 -10.95 -21.94 6.25
C GLY A 160 -9.65 -22.10 5.49
N SER A 161 -9.77 -22.38 4.20
CA SER A 161 -8.64 -22.49 3.28
C SER A 161 -9.02 -22.03 1.89
N PHE A 162 -8.04 -21.61 1.11
CA PHE A 162 -8.19 -21.50 -0.33
C PHE A 162 -7.11 -22.29 -1.05
N ARG A 163 -7.49 -22.79 -2.22
CA ARG A 163 -6.64 -23.52 -3.14
C ARG A 163 -6.47 -22.72 -4.41
N PHE A 164 -5.26 -22.67 -4.96
CA PHE A 164 -5.00 -22.11 -6.28
C PHE A 164 -3.84 -22.83 -6.95
N THR A 165 -3.76 -22.72 -8.28
CA THR A 165 -2.59 -23.19 -9.04
C THR A 165 -1.64 -22.04 -9.30
N ASN A 166 -0.34 -22.32 -9.31
CA ASN A 166 0.70 -21.45 -9.86
C ASN A 166 1.63 -22.29 -10.74
N GLY A 167 1.43 -22.20 -12.05
CA GLY A 167 2.06 -23.10 -13.01
C GLY A 167 1.59 -24.54 -12.78
N ASP A 168 2.54 -25.46 -12.61
CA ASP A 168 2.25 -26.87 -12.33
C ASP A 168 2.05 -27.18 -10.83
N ARG A 169 2.10 -26.16 -9.96
CA ARG A 169 1.97 -26.34 -8.51
C ARG A 169 0.55 -26.05 -8.06
N VAL A 170 0.03 -26.89 -7.17
CA VAL A 170 -1.22 -26.64 -6.42
C VAL A 170 -0.83 -26.19 -5.03
N ASN A 171 -1.31 -25.02 -4.63
CA ASN A 171 -1.06 -24.42 -3.34
C ASN A 171 -2.35 -24.43 -2.52
N ASP A 172 -2.24 -24.80 -1.25
CA ASP A 172 -3.32 -24.79 -0.28
C ASP A 172 -2.88 -23.88 0.87
N VAL A 173 -3.64 -22.81 1.11
CA VAL A 173 -3.37 -21.85 2.17
C VAL A 173 -4.54 -21.89 3.14
N ALA A 174 -4.25 -22.30 4.37
CA ALA A 174 -5.21 -22.17 5.48
C ALA A 174 -5.17 -20.74 6.01
N PHE A 175 -6.31 -20.27 6.51
CA PHE A 175 -6.40 -18.96 7.16
C PHE A 175 -7.35 -19.00 8.36
N ASP A 176 -7.07 -18.14 9.33
CA ASP A 176 -7.91 -17.82 10.48
C ASP A 176 -7.88 -16.31 10.74
N LEU A 177 -8.89 -15.60 10.21
CA LEU A 177 -8.94 -14.14 10.19
C LEU A 177 -9.32 -13.56 11.54
N ASP A 178 -8.41 -12.77 12.09
CA ASP A 178 -8.72 -11.85 13.17
C ASP A 178 -9.42 -10.60 12.63
N ALA A 179 -10.42 -10.10 13.36
CA ALA A 179 -11.20 -8.94 12.94
C ALA A 179 -10.44 -7.60 13.02
N ASP A 180 -9.37 -7.55 13.81
CA ASP A 180 -8.52 -6.38 13.98
C ASP A 180 -7.28 -6.47 13.10
N PHE A 181 -6.70 -7.68 12.95
CA PHE A 181 -5.38 -7.87 12.33
C PHE A 181 -5.34 -8.77 11.07
N GLY A 182 -6.42 -9.45 10.72
CA GLY A 182 -6.43 -10.42 9.62
C GLY A 182 -5.61 -11.67 9.94
N ASP A 183 -4.91 -12.20 8.93
CA ASP A 183 -4.02 -13.37 9.07
C ASP A 183 -2.72 -13.13 8.27
N GLU A 184 -1.70 -12.59 8.95
CA GLU A 184 -0.40 -12.26 8.35
C GLU A 184 0.35 -13.50 7.84
N ASP A 185 0.18 -14.65 8.51
CA ASP A 185 0.83 -15.90 8.10
C ASP A 185 0.22 -16.41 6.79
N ALA A 186 -1.10 -16.33 6.64
CA ALA A 186 -1.77 -16.63 5.38
C ALA A 186 -1.31 -15.69 4.25
N GLU A 187 -1.23 -14.38 4.50
CA GLU A 187 -0.72 -13.43 3.51
C GLU A 187 0.72 -13.77 3.08
N MET A 188 1.61 -14.06 4.03
CA MET A 188 3.00 -14.42 3.73
C MET A 188 3.13 -15.77 3.01
N GLN A 189 2.26 -16.73 3.33
CA GLN A 189 2.19 -17.98 2.61
C GLN A 189 1.78 -17.74 1.15
N ILE A 190 0.81 -16.86 0.86
CA ILE A 190 0.46 -16.46 -0.52
C ILE A 190 1.68 -15.88 -1.23
N ALA A 191 2.39 -14.93 -0.60
CA ALA A 191 3.57 -14.30 -1.20
C ALA A 191 4.64 -15.33 -1.57
N THR A 192 4.80 -16.35 -0.73
CA THR A 192 5.71 -17.48 -0.96
C THR A 192 5.23 -18.35 -2.11
N ASP A 193 3.96 -18.71 -2.14
CA ASP A 193 3.37 -19.62 -3.12
C ASP A 193 3.26 -19.02 -4.53
N VAL A 194 3.15 -17.70 -4.64
CA VAL A 194 3.21 -17.00 -5.94
C VAL A 194 4.63 -16.68 -6.40
N SER A 195 5.65 -16.96 -5.58
CA SER A 195 7.03 -16.59 -5.88
C SER A 195 7.55 -17.29 -7.14
N PRO A 196 8.19 -16.56 -8.06
CA PRO A 196 8.82 -17.16 -9.22
C PRO A 196 10.02 -18.01 -8.82
N GLU A 197 10.40 -18.93 -9.70
CA GLU A 197 11.56 -19.78 -9.47
C GLU A 197 12.83 -18.95 -9.22
N GLY A 198 13.54 -19.27 -8.13
CA GLY A 198 14.77 -18.59 -7.74
C GLY A 198 14.57 -17.27 -6.97
N TYR A 199 13.32 -16.91 -6.63
CA TYR A 199 13.01 -15.74 -5.82
C TYR A 199 12.33 -16.12 -4.49
N GLU A 200 12.44 -15.25 -3.50
CA GLU A 200 11.80 -15.38 -2.19
C GLU A 200 11.18 -14.04 -1.77
N PRO A 201 10.02 -14.06 -1.09
CA PRO A 201 9.38 -12.85 -0.61
C PRO A 201 10.07 -12.35 0.67
N HIS A 202 10.25 -11.04 0.77
CA HIS A 202 10.79 -10.35 1.93
C HIS A 202 9.86 -9.20 2.29
N VAL A 203 9.66 -8.97 3.59
CA VAL A 203 8.81 -7.90 4.09
C VAL A 203 9.66 -6.78 4.66
N LEU A 204 9.45 -5.56 4.19
CA LEU A 204 10.01 -4.35 4.77
C LEU A 204 8.92 -3.55 5.48
N PHE A 205 9.22 -3.08 6.69
CA PHE A 205 8.33 -2.23 7.48
C PHE A 205 8.95 -0.84 7.66
N ALA A 206 8.23 0.23 7.31
CA ALA A 206 8.63 1.61 7.65
C ALA A 206 8.11 2.06 9.03
N GLY A 207 8.79 1.65 10.10
CA GLY A 207 8.54 2.15 11.45
C GLY A 207 7.12 1.91 11.97
N ASP A 208 6.65 2.84 12.82
CA ASP A 208 5.49 2.74 13.70
C ASP A 208 4.11 2.77 13.02
N THR A 209 4.05 2.96 11.69
CA THR A 209 2.77 3.09 10.96
C THR A 209 2.75 2.43 9.59
N ALA A 210 3.79 1.72 9.17
CA ALA A 210 3.88 1.33 7.77
C ALA A 210 3.30 -0.04 7.46
N ARG A 211 2.38 0.00 6.50
CA ARG A 211 2.03 -1.12 5.64
C ARG A 211 3.30 -1.82 5.16
N PRO A 212 3.34 -3.16 5.23
CA PRO A 212 4.46 -3.93 4.75
C PRO A 212 4.64 -3.70 3.24
N VAL A 213 5.89 -3.60 2.81
CA VAL A 213 6.28 -3.75 1.41
C VAL A 213 6.73 -5.18 1.23
N VAL A 214 6.12 -5.91 0.31
CA VAL A 214 6.56 -7.25 -0.07
C VAL A 214 7.46 -7.13 -1.29
N LEU A 215 8.68 -7.66 -1.18
CA LEU A 215 9.68 -7.68 -2.22
C LEU A 215 9.97 -9.12 -2.62
N TRP A 216 9.99 -9.44 -3.91
CA TRP A 216 10.51 -10.73 -4.38
C TRP A 216 11.97 -10.55 -4.82
N ALA A 217 12.90 -10.92 -3.94
CA ALA A 217 14.33 -10.84 -4.19
C ALA A 217 14.86 -12.19 -4.70
N PRO A 218 15.93 -12.21 -5.51
CA PRO A 218 16.63 -13.46 -5.82
C PRO A 218 17.06 -14.18 -4.54
N ARG A 219 16.92 -15.50 -4.49
CA ARG A 219 17.30 -16.32 -3.33
C ARG A 219 18.77 -16.06 -2.97
N GLY A 220 19.02 -15.66 -1.73
CA GLY A 220 20.35 -15.33 -1.23
C GLY A 220 20.85 -13.93 -1.60
N ALA A 221 19.98 -13.05 -2.10
CA ALA A 221 20.29 -11.63 -2.23
C ALA A 221 20.68 -11.02 -0.88
N ASP A 222 21.66 -10.13 -0.90
CA ASP A 222 22.05 -9.36 0.28
C ASP A 222 21.12 -8.14 0.41
N LEU A 223 20.15 -8.23 1.31
CA LEU A 223 19.20 -7.16 1.60
C LEU A 223 19.57 -6.36 2.85
N SER A 224 20.77 -6.56 3.41
CA SER A 224 21.19 -5.89 4.65
C SER A 224 21.17 -4.37 4.53
N ALA A 225 21.43 -3.83 3.34
CA ALA A 225 21.33 -2.39 3.07
C ALA A 225 19.89 -1.85 3.15
N LEU A 226 18.88 -2.70 2.97
CA LEU A 226 17.46 -2.35 3.15
C LEU A 226 17.06 -2.39 4.63
N ASP A 227 17.66 -3.30 5.41
CA ASP A 227 17.39 -3.46 6.85
C ASP A 227 17.97 -2.29 7.67
N VAL A 228 19.18 -1.82 7.34
CA VAL A 228 19.90 -0.77 8.10
C VAL A 228 19.17 0.58 8.08
N VAL A 229 18.43 0.88 7.00
CA VAL A 229 17.73 2.16 6.86
C VAL A 229 16.42 2.21 7.66
N LEU A 230 15.94 1.07 8.15
CA LEU A 230 14.73 0.99 8.99
C LEU A 230 15.01 1.25 10.47
N GLU A 231 16.23 1.00 10.95
CA GLU A 231 16.62 1.22 12.36
C GLU A 231 17.11 2.65 12.66
N GLU A 232 17.72 3.35 11.70
CA GLU A 232 18.22 4.72 11.93
C GLU A 232 17.13 5.81 11.94
N GLY A 233 15.86 5.42 11.73
CA GLY A 233 14.70 6.33 11.74
C GLY A 233 13.85 6.33 13.03
N ALA A 234 14.26 5.56 14.06
CA ALA A 234 13.53 5.42 15.34
C ALA A 234 13.99 6.40 16.43
#